data_AF-D4DEA6-F1
#
_entry.id   AF-D4DEA6-F1
#
_cell.length_a   1.000
_cell.length_b   1.000
_cell.length_c   1.000
_cell.angle_alpha   90.00
_cell.angle_beta   90.00
_cell.angle_gamma   90.00
#
_symmetry.space_group_name_H-M   'P 1'
#
loop_
_entity.id
_entity.type
_entity.pdbx_description
1 polymer ?
#
loop_
_entity_poly.entity_id
_entity_poly.type
_entity_poly.pdbx_seq_one_letter_code
_entity_poly.pdbx_strand_id
1 'polypeptide(L)'
;MDNSKSSLLLRVYYIPSNPELPTTATRTVIDRFKAIHQPARLGRWALEFKLVRDTASCLPAANFPHNKVPTPRYMHFLSLSHYQNHGFVRISPRPEVDPLDPAEMEKQMNSPPPVPIPATGVSSQSKPSADSKELNSPSQNEAHTTVIKTFDPQSYLSFFSMTTKFFQPLWNHRYTVVVTSGEAYEVGDFRVRIGEVRQTMPRPRLRGAIVEIEYRGPGQRQSEPDLTREPGEDWDFAPHLPHYPPREVIIPTDEDWELGVMLIRELWDNFSIPGASESIQVPGLGLERREYFDKGGASAHTARKKASLVGVDLARQYMDVFKFYR
;
A
#
# COMPACT_ATOMS: atom_id res chain seq x y z
N MET A 1 -14.34 -0.06 32.32
CA MET A 1 -12.85 -0.12 32.27
C MET A 1 -12.51 -0.76 30.94
N ASP A 2 -12.52 0.11 29.94
CA ASP A 2 -12.66 -0.19 28.53
C ASP A 2 -11.30 -0.32 27.86
N ASN A 3 -10.91 -1.55 27.52
CA ASN A 3 -9.66 -1.85 26.82
C ASN A 3 -9.94 -2.41 25.42
N SER A 4 -10.63 -1.64 24.58
CA SER A 4 -10.82 -1.99 23.16
C SER A 4 -10.50 -0.79 22.26
N LYS A 5 -9.30 -0.21 22.43
CA LYS A 5 -8.72 0.70 21.44
C LYS A 5 -8.32 -0.12 20.21
N SER A 6 -9.16 -0.14 19.18
CA SER A 6 -8.75 -0.66 17.86
C SER A 6 -7.92 0.42 17.15
N SER A 7 -6.67 0.59 17.58
CA SER A 7 -5.66 1.39 16.88
C SER A 7 -4.66 0.40 16.28
N LEU A 8 -4.66 0.26 14.96
CA LEU A 8 -3.52 -0.39 14.29
C LEU A 8 -2.76 0.71 13.57
N LEU A 9 -2.01 1.46 14.37
CA LEU A 9 -0.93 2.29 13.86
C LEU A 9 0.11 1.34 13.30
N LEU A 10 0.30 1.39 11.99
CA LEU A 10 1.13 0.48 11.22
C LEU A 10 2.14 1.28 10.42
N ARG A 11 3.36 0.77 10.32
CA ARG A 11 4.37 1.27 9.39
C ARG A 11 5.11 0.15 8.71
N VAL A 12 5.48 0.41 7.46
CA VAL A 12 6.27 -0.50 6.64
C VAL A 12 7.58 0.19 6.24
N TYR A 13 8.68 -0.50 6.51
CA TYR A 13 10.03 -0.13 6.14
C TYR A 13 10.57 -1.13 5.13
N TYR A 14 11.26 -0.64 4.11
CA TYR A 14 11.94 -1.48 3.14
C TYR A 14 13.43 -1.19 3.12
N ILE A 15 14.22 -2.25 3.03
CA ILE A 15 15.68 -2.18 2.98
C ILE A 15 16.12 -2.84 1.69
N PRO A 16 16.71 -2.11 0.73
CA PRO A 16 17.21 -2.71 -0.50
C PRO A 16 18.32 -3.71 -0.21
N SER A 17 18.35 -4.80 -0.98
CA SER A 17 19.47 -5.73 -0.96
C SER A 17 20.72 -5.04 -1.50
N ASN A 18 21.83 -5.22 -0.80
CA ASN A 18 23.15 -4.86 -1.29
C ASN A 18 23.94 -6.16 -1.58
N PRO A 19 24.30 -6.44 -2.85
CA PRO A 19 25.06 -7.64 -3.20
C PRO A 19 26.49 -7.62 -2.66
N GLU A 20 27.00 -6.47 -2.23
CA GLU A 20 28.36 -6.32 -1.68
C GLU A 20 28.44 -6.75 -0.21
N LEU A 21 27.30 -6.87 0.48
CA LEU A 21 27.28 -7.27 1.89
C LEU A 21 27.24 -8.80 2.04
N PRO A 22 28.01 -9.38 2.98
CA PRO A 22 28.08 -10.83 3.18
C PRO A 22 26.80 -11.42 3.80
N THR A 23 26.00 -10.60 4.49
CA THR A 23 24.75 -11.00 5.14
C THR A 23 23.57 -10.29 4.51
N THR A 24 22.44 -10.99 4.36
CA THR A 24 21.21 -10.37 3.87
C THR A 24 20.71 -9.32 4.86
N ALA A 25 20.12 -8.24 4.34
CA ALA A 25 19.53 -7.19 5.17
C ALA A 25 18.55 -7.76 6.20
N THR A 26 17.73 -8.74 5.80
CA THR A 26 16.79 -9.45 6.67
C THR A 26 17.50 -10.07 7.88
N ARG A 27 18.61 -10.76 7.66
CA ARG A 27 19.37 -11.40 8.75
C ARG A 27 19.93 -10.36 9.71
N THR A 28 20.54 -9.31 9.17
CA THR A 28 21.11 -8.22 9.99
C THR A 28 20.05 -7.54 10.85
N VAL A 29 18.85 -7.27 10.31
CA VAL A 29 17.74 -6.68 11.09
C VAL A 29 17.32 -7.62 12.20
N ILE A 30 17.10 -8.91 11.89
CA ILE A 30 16.64 -9.91 12.87
C ILE A 30 17.65 -10.02 14.02
N ASP A 31 18.95 -10.09 13.72
CA ASP A 31 19.98 -10.23 14.74
C ASP A 31 20.06 -8.98 15.64
N ARG A 32 20.01 -7.77 15.07
CA ARG A 32 19.95 -6.51 15.84
C ARG A 32 18.70 -6.43 16.71
N PHE A 33 17.55 -6.72 16.13
CA PHE A 33 16.27 -6.68 16.82
C PHE A 33 16.23 -7.65 18.02
N LYS A 34 16.75 -8.87 17.84
CA LYS A 34 16.84 -9.87 18.91
C LYS A 34 17.81 -9.48 20.01
N ALA A 35 18.94 -8.87 19.66
CA ALA A 35 19.95 -8.45 20.63
C ALA A 35 19.43 -7.38 21.60
N ILE A 36 18.58 -6.47 21.11
CA ILE A 36 18.11 -5.32 21.88
C ILE A 36 16.84 -5.66 22.67
N HIS A 37 15.87 -6.33 22.02
CA HIS A 37 14.51 -6.42 22.57
C HIS A 37 14.13 -7.78 23.15
N GLN A 38 14.95 -8.82 22.98
CA GLN A 38 14.64 -10.20 23.39
C GLN A 38 13.19 -10.62 23.07
N PRO A 39 12.76 -10.50 21.80
CA PRO A 39 11.36 -10.64 21.40
C PRO A 39 10.82 -12.06 21.59
N ALA A 40 9.54 -12.17 21.90
CA ALA A 40 8.81 -13.43 21.80
C ALA A 40 8.49 -13.73 20.33
N ARG A 41 8.77 -14.96 19.87
CA ARG A 41 8.45 -15.38 18.50
C ARG A 41 6.97 -15.75 18.40
N LEU A 42 6.23 -15.09 17.50
CA LEU A 42 4.81 -15.34 17.28
C LEU A 42 4.54 -16.38 16.18
N GLY A 43 5.36 -16.40 15.13
CA GLY A 43 5.14 -17.32 14.03
C GLY A 43 5.77 -16.87 12.72
N ARG A 44 5.17 -17.34 11.62
CA ARG A 44 5.57 -16.99 10.25
C ARG A 44 4.48 -16.19 9.55
N TRP A 45 4.88 -15.40 8.59
CA TRP A 45 3.97 -14.66 7.71
C TRP A 45 4.47 -14.68 6.27
N ALA A 46 3.54 -14.43 5.36
CA ALA A 46 3.80 -14.36 3.94
C ALA A 46 3.05 -13.18 3.30
N LEU A 47 3.57 -12.75 2.16
CA LEU A 47 3.04 -11.66 1.35
C LEU A 47 3.26 -12.00 -0.11
N GLU A 48 2.30 -11.63 -0.95
CA GLU A 48 2.47 -11.62 -2.40
C GLU A 48 2.01 -10.28 -2.96
N PHE A 49 2.87 -9.64 -3.75
CA PHE A 49 2.57 -8.43 -4.49
C PHE A 49 2.79 -8.67 -5.99
N LYS A 50 1.82 -8.32 -6.83
CA LYS A 50 1.93 -8.38 -8.29
C LYS A 50 1.65 -7.01 -8.91
N LEU A 51 2.51 -6.59 -9.84
CA LEU A 51 2.35 -5.36 -10.59
C LEU A 51 1.97 -5.64 -12.04
N VAL A 52 0.87 -5.04 -12.49
CA VAL A 52 0.44 -5.05 -13.89
C VAL A 52 0.47 -3.62 -14.42
N ARG A 53 0.89 -3.42 -15.67
CA ARG A 53 1.03 -2.12 -16.34
C ARG A 53 0.21 -2.11 -17.63
N ASP A 54 -0.37 -0.98 -17.98
CA ASP A 54 -1.07 -0.79 -19.27
C ASP A 54 -0.12 -1.02 -20.47
N THR A 55 -0.58 -1.82 -21.43
CA THR A 55 0.17 -2.16 -22.65
C THR A 55 0.43 -0.95 -23.55
N ALA A 56 -0.48 0.02 -23.65
CA ALA A 56 -0.29 1.21 -24.49
C ALA A 56 0.98 1.95 -24.08
N SER A 57 1.21 2.11 -22.77
CA SER A 57 2.41 2.74 -22.24
C SER A 57 3.72 1.96 -22.47
N CYS A 58 3.65 0.74 -23.00
CA CYS A 58 4.80 -0.07 -23.36
C CYS A 58 5.18 0.07 -24.85
N LEU A 59 4.39 0.78 -25.65
CA LEU A 59 4.64 0.98 -27.07
C LEU A 59 5.67 2.11 -27.31
N PRO A 60 6.50 2.01 -28.36
CA PRO A 60 7.41 3.08 -28.77
C PRO A 60 6.68 4.40 -29.08
N ALA A 61 7.37 5.53 -28.83
CA ALA A 61 6.87 6.87 -29.13
C ALA A 61 6.37 7.03 -30.57
N ALA A 62 7.05 6.39 -31.53
CA ALA A 62 6.71 6.41 -32.95
C ALA A 62 5.30 5.92 -33.27
N ASN A 63 4.65 5.19 -32.36
CA ASN A 63 3.29 4.69 -32.54
C ASN A 63 2.21 5.69 -32.05
N PHE A 64 2.60 6.86 -31.54
CA PHE A 64 1.68 7.85 -30.98
C PHE A 64 1.63 9.13 -31.82
N PRO A 65 0.44 9.73 -32.00
CA PRO A 65 0.33 11.05 -32.60
C PRO A 65 1.16 12.04 -31.77
N HIS A 66 2.07 12.76 -32.43
CA HIS A 66 3.05 13.69 -31.83
C HIS A 66 4.17 13.07 -30.97
N ASN A 67 4.44 11.75 -31.07
CA ASN A 67 5.51 11.06 -30.34
C ASN A 67 5.44 11.17 -28.81
N LYS A 68 4.28 11.51 -28.23
CA LYS A 68 4.09 11.55 -26.77
C LYS A 68 3.66 10.17 -26.27
N VAL A 69 4.57 9.48 -25.59
CA VAL A 69 4.26 8.19 -24.97
C VAL A 69 3.23 8.40 -23.84
N PRO A 70 2.14 7.62 -23.79
CA PRO A 70 1.17 7.69 -22.71
C PRO A 70 1.83 7.41 -21.36
N THR A 71 1.40 8.18 -20.37
CA THR A 71 1.79 7.95 -18.97
C THR A 71 1.29 6.59 -18.51
N PRO A 72 2.16 5.74 -17.93
CA PRO A 72 1.82 4.37 -17.62
C PRO A 72 0.81 4.27 -16.48
N ARG A 73 -0.25 3.50 -16.71
CA ARG A 73 -1.19 3.10 -15.66
C ARG A 73 -0.78 1.76 -15.06
N TYR A 74 -1.04 1.62 -13.77
CA TYR A 74 -0.66 0.45 -13.00
C TYR A 74 -1.84 -0.13 -12.24
N MET A 75 -1.87 -1.45 -12.15
CA MET A 75 -2.75 -2.20 -11.28
C MET A 75 -1.91 -3.03 -10.33
N HIS A 76 -2.10 -2.80 -9.04
CA HIS A 76 -1.36 -3.42 -7.95
C HIS A 76 -2.25 -4.46 -7.31
N PHE A 77 -1.77 -5.69 -7.21
CA PHE A 77 -2.44 -6.78 -6.52
C PHE A 77 -1.61 -7.13 -5.29
N LEU A 78 -2.25 -7.24 -4.14
CA LEU A 78 -1.60 -7.55 -2.88
C LEU A 78 -2.41 -8.58 -2.09
N SER A 79 -1.73 -9.59 -1.59
CA SER A 79 -2.27 -10.56 -0.63
C SER A 79 -1.34 -10.66 0.58
N LEU A 80 -1.92 -10.70 1.77
CA LEU A 80 -1.22 -10.75 3.06
C LEU A 80 -1.71 -11.97 3.85
N SER A 81 -0.80 -12.81 4.35
CA SER A 81 -1.17 -14.06 5.02
C SER A 81 -1.91 -13.85 6.35
N HIS A 82 -1.83 -12.65 6.93
CA HIS A 82 -2.54 -12.27 8.16
C HIS A 82 -3.87 -11.56 7.87
N TYR A 83 -4.24 -11.41 6.60
CA TYR A 83 -5.58 -11.02 6.13
C TYR A 83 -6.08 -12.06 5.12
N GLN A 84 -6.34 -13.27 5.61
CA GLN A 84 -6.58 -14.46 4.75
C GLN A 84 -7.85 -14.35 3.90
N ASN A 85 -8.81 -13.54 4.33
CA ASN A 85 -10.08 -13.35 3.62
C ASN A 85 -10.06 -12.15 2.65
N HIS A 86 -8.89 -11.51 2.47
CA HIS A 86 -8.80 -10.25 1.72
C HIS A 86 -7.68 -10.29 0.68
N GLY A 87 -8.03 -9.94 -0.55
CA GLY A 87 -7.13 -9.53 -1.61
C GLY A 87 -7.32 -8.05 -1.91
N PHE A 88 -6.24 -7.28 -1.91
CA PHE A 88 -6.28 -5.84 -2.15
C PHE A 88 -5.84 -5.52 -3.57
N VAL A 89 -6.63 -4.68 -4.24
CA VAL A 89 -6.32 -4.19 -5.59
C VAL A 89 -6.35 -2.67 -5.62
N ARG A 90 -5.29 -2.06 -6.14
CA ARG A 90 -5.22 -0.61 -6.36
C ARG A 90 -4.96 -0.34 -7.83
N ILE A 91 -5.74 0.54 -8.44
CA ILE A 91 -5.53 0.98 -9.83
C ILE A 91 -5.09 2.43 -9.79
N SER A 92 -3.97 2.77 -10.42
CA SER A 92 -3.51 4.15 -10.50
C SER A 92 -4.56 5.02 -11.21
N PRO A 93 -4.69 6.29 -10.82
CA PRO A 93 -5.60 7.22 -11.50
C PRO A 93 -5.28 7.29 -12.99
N ARG A 94 -6.26 7.73 -13.78
CA ARG A 94 -6.00 8.09 -15.18
C ARG A 94 -5.14 9.36 -15.17
N PRO A 95 -4.14 9.44 -16.06
CA PRO A 95 -3.42 10.70 -16.25
C PRO A 95 -4.38 11.80 -16.68
N GLU A 96 -4.13 13.03 -16.24
CA GLU A 96 -4.96 14.20 -16.57
C GLU A 96 -5.03 14.50 -18.07
N VAL A 97 -3.99 14.11 -18.83
CA VAL A 97 -3.97 14.19 -20.29
C VAL A 97 -3.92 12.77 -20.84
N ASP A 98 -5.05 12.29 -21.35
CA ASP A 98 -5.13 11.06 -22.11
C ASP A 98 -4.81 11.39 -23.58
N PRO A 99 -3.68 10.92 -24.15
CA PRO A 99 -3.34 11.16 -25.55
C PRO A 99 -4.34 10.57 -26.54
N LEU A 100 -5.27 9.73 -26.05
CA LEU A 100 -6.32 9.08 -26.82
C LEU A 100 -7.70 9.69 -26.56
N ASP A 101 -7.81 10.80 -25.80
CA ASP A 101 -9.08 11.50 -25.62
C ASP A 101 -9.52 12.12 -26.96
N PRO A 102 -10.71 11.74 -27.49
CA PRO A 102 -11.23 12.31 -28.74
C PRO A 102 -11.33 13.84 -28.70
N ALA A 103 -11.56 14.46 -27.54
CA ALA A 103 -11.63 15.91 -27.40
C ALA A 103 -10.26 16.62 -27.53
N GLU A 104 -9.18 15.97 -27.11
CA GLU A 104 -7.81 16.45 -27.32
C GLU A 104 -7.36 16.17 -28.77
N MET A 105 -7.74 15.04 -29.35
CA MET A 105 -7.51 14.73 -30.77
C MET A 105 -8.16 15.77 -31.69
N GLU A 106 -9.38 16.22 -31.39
CA GLU A 106 -10.10 17.23 -32.17
C GLU A 106 -9.50 18.64 -32.03
N LYS A 107 -9.03 19.00 -30.83
CA LYS A 107 -8.23 20.23 -30.63
C LYS A 107 -6.88 20.18 -31.35
N GLN A 108 -6.25 19.01 -31.44
CA GLN A 108 -4.97 18.82 -32.12
C GLN A 108 -5.07 18.86 -33.64
N MET A 109 -6.16 18.35 -34.22
CA MET A 109 -6.38 18.38 -35.67
C MET A 109 -6.58 19.82 -36.21
N ASN A 110 -6.95 20.75 -35.33
CA ASN A 110 -7.09 22.18 -35.62
C ASN A 110 -5.87 23.02 -35.23
N SER A 111 -4.76 22.41 -34.80
CA SER A 111 -3.53 23.13 -34.44
C SER A 111 -2.49 23.06 -35.57
N PRO A 112 -1.83 24.18 -35.94
CA PRO A 112 -0.83 24.16 -37.01
C PRO A 112 0.41 23.33 -36.59
N PRO A 113 1.06 22.63 -37.53
CA PRO A 113 2.21 21.79 -37.21
C PRO A 113 3.36 22.64 -36.63
N PRO A 114 4.04 22.17 -35.57
CA PRO A 114 5.22 22.86 -35.05
C PRO A 114 6.36 22.76 -36.08
N VAL A 115 6.88 23.92 -36.47
CA VAL A 115 8.04 24.07 -37.36
C VAL A 115 9.27 23.47 -36.66
N PRO A 116 10.14 22.69 -37.35
CA PRO A 116 11.35 22.16 -36.75
C PRO A 116 12.34 23.30 -36.46
N ILE A 117 12.75 23.46 -35.20
CA ILE A 117 13.83 24.39 -34.81
C ILE A 117 15.17 23.63 -34.93
N PRO A 118 16.15 24.11 -35.71
CA PRO A 118 17.49 23.51 -35.73
C PRO A 118 18.26 23.82 -34.43
N ALA A 119 19.02 22.83 -33.96
CA ALA A 119 19.89 22.95 -32.81
C ALA A 119 21.13 23.82 -33.12
N THR A 120 21.25 24.97 -32.46
CA THR A 120 22.54 25.64 -32.21
C THR A 120 22.42 26.45 -30.92
N GLY A 121 23.37 26.24 -30.00
CA GLY A 121 23.36 26.83 -28.67
C GLY A 121 23.89 28.26 -28.56
N VAL A 122 23.72 28.81 -27.35
CA VAL A 122 24.58 29.71 -26.55
C VAL A 122 23.73 30.75 -25.76
N SER A 123 23.77 30.57 -24.43
CA SER A 123 23.68 31.51 -23.30
C SER A 123 23.20 32.97 -23.48
N SER A 124 22.24 33.38 -22.63
CA SER A 124 22.35 34.62 -21.82
C SER A 124 21.29 34.72 -20.69
N GLN A 125 21.74 35.27 -19.55
CA GLN A 125 21.02 35.57 -18.30
C GLN A 125 19.87 36.59 -18.42
N SER A 126 18.86 36.45 -17.55
CA SER A 126 18.24 37.59 -16.85
C SER A 126 17.58 37.18 -15.52
N LYS A 127 17.75 38.04 -14.51
CA LYS A 127 17.34 37.94 -13.09
C LYS A 127 15.83 38.21 -12.85
N PRO A 128 15.31 38.00 -11.62
CA PRO A 128 13.90 37.68 -11.35
C PRO A 128 13.02 38.91 -11.10
N SER A 129 11.75 38.80 -11.50
CA SER A 129 10.66 39.68 -11.07
C SER A 129 9.65 38.83 -10.32
N ALA A 130 9.43 39.20 -9.06
CA ALA A 130 8.40 38.64 -8.22
C ALA A 130 7.01 38.96 -8.79
N ASP A 131 6.19 37.94 -9.01
CA ASP A 131 4.78 38.06 -8.67
C ASP A 131 4.19 36.69 -8.34
N SER A 132 3.45 36.69 -7.25
CA SER A 132 2.96 35.55 -6.49
C SER A 132 1.74 34.91 -7.17
N LYS A 133 1.85 33.63 -7.55
CA LYS A 133 0.71 32.72 -7.67
C LYS A 133 1.18 31.31 -7.36
N GLU A 134 0.67 30.78 -6.25
CA GLU A 134 0.86 29.42 -5.76
C GLU A 134 0.70 28.40 -6.90
N LEU A 135 1.82 27.84 -7.33
CA LEU A 135 1.82 26.70 -8.22
C LEU A 135 1.60 25.46 -7.34
N ASN A 136 0.33 25.04 -7.24
CA ASN A 136 -0.02 23.73 -6.69
C ASN A 136 0.77 22.66 -7.43
N SER A 137 1.73 22.06 -6.74
CA SER A 137 2.43 20.88 -7.22
C SER A 137 1.41 19.75 -7.48
N PRO A 138 1.37 19.14 -8.69
CA PRO A 138 0.39 18.10 -9.03
C PRO A 138 0.51 16.82 -8.19
N SER A 139 1.58 16.68 -7.38
CA SER A 139 1.81 15.52 -6.52
C SER A 139 0.82 15.37 -5.36
N GLN A 140 0.11 16.43 -4.96
CA GLN A 140 -0.84 16.35 -3.84
C GLN A 140 -2.28 15.98 -4.27
N ASN A 141 -2.65 16.12 -5.54
CA ASN A 141 -4.01 15.76 -6.01
C ASN A 141 -4.13 14.28 -6.45
N GLU A 142 -3.04 13.65 -6.92
CA GLU A 142 -3.04 12.20 -7.23
C GLU A 142 -3.31 11.32 -6.00
N ALA A 143 -2.94 11.82 -4.83
CA ALA A 143 -3.07 11.20 -3.52
C ALA A 143 -4.51 10.85 -3.12
N HIS A 144 -5.49 11.68 -3.51
CA HIS A 144 -6.87 11.60 -3.04
C HIS A 144 -7.77 10.67 -3.89
N THR A 145 -7.28 10.14 -5.01
CA THR A 145 -8.14 9.46 -6.00
C THR A 145 -7.89 7.95 -6.13
N THR A 146 -6.86 7.40 -5.48
CA THR A 146 -6.48 5.99 -5.68
C THR A 146 -7.20 5.05 -4.70
N VAL A 147 -8.44 4.70 -5.02
CA VAL A 147 -9.28 3.80 -4.20
C VAL A 147 -8.71 2.37 -4.22
N ILE A 148 -8.52 1.78 -3.03
CA ILE A 148 -8.23 0.35 -2.89
C ILE A 148 -9.56 -0.42 -2.88
N LYS A 149 -9.62 -1.48 -3.68
CA LYS A 149 -10.74 -2.42 -3.71
C LYS A 149 -10.31 -3.71 -3.01
N THR A 150 -11.16 -4.15 -2.10
CA THR A 150 -10.95 -5.38 -1.34
C THR A 150 -11.86 -6.47 -1.88
N PHE A 151 -11.28 -7.63 -2.17
CA PHE A 151 -11.95 -8.79 -2.74
C PHE A 151 -11.80 -9.98 -1.79
N ASP A 152 -12.74 -10.92 -1.82
CA ASP A 152 -12.50 -12.25 -1.28
C ASP A 152 -11.38 -12.96 -2.08
N PRO A 153 -10.75 -14.02 -1.52
CA PRO A 153 -9.60 -14.66 -2.17
C PRO A 153 -9.91 -15.21 -3.57
N GLN A 154 -11.11 -15.76 -3.77
CA GLN A 154 -11.45 -16.39 -5.06
C GLN A 154 -11.72 -15.33 -6.14
N SER A 155 -12.42 -14.25 -5.78
CA SER A 155 -12.60 -13.09 -6.67
C SER A 155 -11.28 -12.41 -6.99
N TYR A 156 -10.37 -12.28 -6.02
CA TYR A 156 -9.03 -11.73 -6.23
C TYR A 156 -8.23 -12.56 -7.26
N LEU A 157 -8.19 -13.89 -7.09
CA LEU A 157 -7.48 -14.78 -8.01
C LEU A 157 -8.12 -14.78 -9.41
N SER A 158 -9.45 -14.81 -9.47
CA SER A 158 -10.21 -14.77 -10.72
C SER A 158 -9.99 -13.45 -11.46
N PHE A 159 -10.02 -12.33 -10.75
CA PHE A 159 -9.77 -11.01 -11.32
C PHE A 159 -8.34 -10.92 -11.87
N PHE A 160 -7.33 -11.35 -11.10
CA PHE A 160 -5.95 -11.39 -11.59
C PHE A 160 -5.78 -12.28 -12.83
N SER A 161 -6.37 -13.48 -12.82
CA SER A 161 -6.36 -14.40 -13.97
C SER A 161 -7.06 -13.77 -15.18
N MET A 162 -8.18 -13.08 -14.98
CA MET A 162 -8.90 -12.41 -16.06
C MET A 162 -8.09 -11.26 -16.66
N THR A 163 -7.49 -10.43 -15.81
CA THR A 163 -6.60 -9.33 -16.22
C THR A 163 -5.42 -9.84 -17.05
N THR A 164 -4.77 -10.92 -16.62
CA THR A 164 -3.53 -11.40 -17.25
C THR A 164 -3.73 -12.38 -18.42
N LYS A 165 -4.89 -13.03 -18.52
CA LYS A 165 -5.20 -13.96 -19.63
C LYS A 165 -6.08 -13.34 -20.69
N PHE A 166 -7.21 -12.76 -20.30
CA PHE A 166 -8.22 -12.25 -21.25
C PHE A 166 -7.97 -10.78 -21.60
N PHE A 167 -7.50 -9.99 -20.65
CA PHE A 167 -7.15 -8.59 -20.88
C PHE A 167 -5.65 -8.36 -21.07
N GLN A 168 -4.89 -9.40 -21.40
CA GLN A 168 -3.46 -9.32 -21.68
C GLN A 168 -3.11 -8.23 -22.73
N PRO A 169 -3.89 -8.04 -23.82
CA PRO A 169 -3.60 -6.98 -24.77
C PRO A 169 -3.65 -5.57 -24.16
N LEU A 170 -4.41 -5.37 -23.09
CA LEU A 170 -4.56 -4.09 -22.39
C LEU A 170 -3.62 -3.98 -21.18
N TRP A 171 -3.26 -5.12 -20.58
CA TRP A 171 -2.57 -5.18 -19.31
C TRP A 171 -1.44 -6.21 -19.34
N ASN A 172 -0.23 -5.72 -19.10
CA ASN A 172 0.98 -6.53 -19.10
C ASN A 172 1.50 -6.76 -17.67
N HIS A 173 1.67 -8.02 -17.27
CA HIS A 173 2.23 -8.38 -15.96
C HIS A 173 3.73 -8.07 -15.91
N ARG A 174 4.11 -7.14 -15.03
CA ARG A 174 5.48 -6.60 -14.96
C ARG A 174 6.37 -7.35 -14.00
N TYR A 175 5.91 -7.60 -12.77
CA TYR A 175 6.67 -8.38 -11.81
C TYR A 175 5.79 -8.93 -10.69
N THR A 176 6.34 -9.93 -10.00
CA THR A 176 5.80 -10.49 -8.76
C THR A 176 6.89 -10.48 -7.70
N VAL A 177 6.54 -10.00 -6.52
CA VAL A 177 7.39 -9.98 -5.32
C VAL A 177 6.68 -10.75 -4.21
N VAL A 178 7.43 -11.56 -3.48
CA VAL A 178 6.93 -12.39 -2.39
C VAL A 178 7.81 -12.28 -1.15
N VAL A 179 7.17 -12.48 0.00
CA VAL A 179 7.80 -12.93 1.25
C VAL A 179 7.18 -14.29 1.54
N THR A 180 7.97 -15.35 1.56
CA THR A 180 7.43 -16.73 1.72
C THR A 180 7.50 -17.25 3.15
N SER A 181 8.47 -16.81 3.93
CA SER A 181 8.70 -17.28 5.30
C SER A 181 9.24 -16.16 6.18
N GLY A 182 8.53 -15.04 6.21
CA GLY A 182 8.85 -13.95 7.14
C GLY A 182 8.63 -14.39 8.59
N GLU A 183 9.35 -13.76 9.52
CA GLU A 183 9.22 -14.02 10.95
C GLU A 183 8.43 -12.91 11.63
N ALA A 184 7.53 -13.29 12.53
CA ALA A 184 6.75 -12.37 13.35
C ALA A 184 7.16 -12.48 14.82
N TYR A 185 7.25 -11.32 15.46
CA TYR A 185 7.72 -11.13 16.82
C TYR A 185 6.78 -10.23 17.62
N GLU A 186 6.82 -10.37 18.93
CA GLU A 186 6.14 -9.52 19.89
C GLU A 186 7.16 -8.93 20.87
N VAL A 187 7.08 -7.60 21.08
CA VAL A 187 7.90 -6.83 22.03
C VAL A 187 7.00 -5.79 22.67
N GLY A 188 6.69 -5.95 23.95
CA GLY A 188 5.81 -5.01 24.67
C GLY A 188 4.45 -4.88 23.96
N ASP A 189 4.12 -3.66 23.55
CA ASP A 189 2.87 -3.30 22.86
C ASP A 189 3.00 -3.34 21.32
N PHE A 190 4.10 -3.89 20.81
CA PHE A 190 4.40 -3.94 19.38
C PHE A 190 4.37 -5.36 18.83
N ARG A 191 3.82 -5.49 17.62
CA ARG A 191 4.06 -6.64 16.75
C ARG A 191 5.00 -6.21 15.63
N VAL A 192 6.09 -6.96 15.46
CA VAL A 192 7.08 -6.68 14.41
C VAL A 192 7.16 -7.89 13.47
N ARG A 193 6.92 -7.67 12.19
CA ARG A 193 7.01 -8.68 11.14
C ARG A 193 8.17 -8.35 10.22
N ILE A 194 9.15 -9.25 10.12
CA ILE A 194 10.36 -9.07 9.32
C ILE A 194 10.37 -10.14 8.22
N GLY A 195 10.57 -9.74 6.97
CA GLY A 195 10.50 -10.63 5.82
C GLY A 195 11.61 -10.39 4.80
N GLU A 196 12.08 -11.45 4.16
CA GLU A 196 12.95 -11.35 2.99
C GLU A 196 12.09 -11.18 1.72
N VAL A 197 12.35 -10.12 0.98
CA VAL A 197 11.61 -9.73 -0.21
C VAL A 197 12.31 -10.31 -1.44
N ARG A 198 11.64 -11.22 -2.12
CA ARG A 198 12.14 -11.86 -3.35
C ARG A 198 11.23 -11.54 -4.52
N GLN A 199 11.81 -11.11 -5.62
CA GLN A 199 11.13 -11.12 -6.90
C GLN A 199 11.13 -12.54 -7.46
N THR A 200 9.99 -13.00 -7.96
CA THR A 200 9.85 -14.32 -8.64
C THR A 200 9.64 -14.18 -10.13
N MET A 201 9.05 -13.06 -10.59
CA MET A 201 8.80 -12.77 -12.00
C MET A 201 9.23 -11.33 -12.34
N PRO A 202 9.77 -11.04 -13.55
CA PRO A 202 10.14 -11.96 -14.63
C PRO A 202 11.35 -12.84 -14.33
N ARG A 203 12.23 -12.44 -13.41
CA ARG A 203 13.41 -13.22 -13.04
C ARG A 203 13.54 -13.30 -11.52
N PRO A 204 13.86 -14.48 -10.98
CA PRO A 204 14.15 -14.63 -9.55
C PRO A 204 15.29 -13.72 -9.12
N ARG A 205 15.05 -12.85 -8.13
CA ARG A 205 16.08 -11.95 -7.58
C ARG A 205 15.76 -11.60 -6.14
N LEU A 206 16.77 -11.62 -5.27
CA LEU A 206 16.66 -11.02 -3.94
C LEU A 206 16.51 -9.51 -4.11
N ARG A 207 15.42 -8.94 -3.59
CA ARG A 207 15.17 -7.50 -3.67
C ARG A 207 15.62 -6.79 -2.41
N GLY A 208 15.36 -7.36 -1.24
CA GLY A 208 15.71 -6.72 0.02
C GLY A 208 15.02 -7.36 1.21
N ALA A 209 14.79 -6.55 2.24
CA ALA A 209 14.03 -6.89 3.43
C ALA A 209 12.85 -5.94 3.62
N ILE A 210 11.80 -6.41 4.27
CA ILE A 210 10.67 -5.59 4.69
C ILE A 210 10.44 -5.77 6.19
N VAL A 211 10.14 -4.68 6.87
CA VAL A 211 9.83 -4.65 8.30
C VAL A 211 8.51 -3.92 8.46
N GLU A 212 7.52 -4.64 8.97
CA GLU A 212 6.24 -4.07 9.36
C GLU A 212 6.20 -3.97 10.88
N ILE A 213 5.86 -2.79 11.39
CA ILE A 213 5.71 -2.53 12.82
C ILE A 213 4.26 -2.10 13.06
N GLU A 214 3.60 -2.84 13.93
CA GLU A 214 2.23 -2.62 14.38
C GLU A 214 2.26 -2.24 15.85
N TYR A 215 1.75 -1.06 16.19
CA TYR A 215 1.52 -0.64 17.57
C TYR A 215 0.09 -1.03 17.98
N ARG A 216 -0.04 -1.87 19.02
CA ARG A 216 -1.33 -2.33 19.54
C ARG A 216 -1.84 -1.53 20.73
N GLY A 217 -1.06 -0.57 21.22
CA GLY A 217 -1.40 0.18 22.43
C GLY A 217 -1.17 -0.60 23.73
N PRO A 218 -1.17 0.12 24.87
CA PRO A 218 -0.90 -0.46 26.18
C PRO A 218 -2.00 -1.43 26.59
N GLY A 219 -1.64 -2.70 26.84
CA GLY A 219 -2.51 -3.68 27.48
C GLY A 219 -3.26 -4.65 26.56
N GLN A 220 -3.01 -4.64 25.25
CA GLN A 220 -3.56 -5.64 24.32
C GLN A 220 -2.76 -6.95 24.34
N ARG A 221 -2.59 -7.53 25.54
CA ARG A 221 -2.07 -8.89 25.71
C ARG A 221 -3.26 -9.85 25.65
N GLN A 222 -3.34 -10.59 24.54
CA GLN A 222 -4.29 -11.68 24.24
C GLN A 222 -5.61 -11.32 23.55
N SER A 223 -5.85 -12.07 22.46
CA SER A 223 -7.12 -12.31 21.76
C SER A 223 -7.83 -11.10 21.15
N GLU A 224 -7.40 -10.68 19.96
CA GLU A 224 -8.43 -10.32 18.97
C GLU A 224 -9.25 -11.58 18.68
N PRO A 225 -10.57 -11.58 18.87
CA PRO A 225 -11.39 -12.54 18.16
C PRO A 225 -11.23 -12.24 16.67
N ASP A 226 -10.86 -13.28 15.93
CA ASP A 226 -10.71 -13.34 14.49
C ASP A 226 -11.86 -12.58 13.78
N LEU A 227 -11.62 -11.32 13.36
CA LEU A 227 -12.60 -10.53 12.61
C LEU A 227 -12.87 -11.10 11.21
N THR A 228 -12.19 -12.18 10.85
CA THR A 228 -12.39 -13.00 9.64
C THR A 228 -13.39 -14.14 9.84
N ARG A 229 -13.88 -14.40 11.06
CA ARG A 229 -14.93 -15.39 11.29
C ARG A 229 -16.30 -14.76 11.04
N GLU A 230 -16.85 -15.00 9.85
CA GLU A 230 -18.28 -14.83 9.60
C GLU A 230 -19.04 -15.55 10.73
N PRO A 231 -20.01 -14.90 11.40
CA PRO A 231 -20.88 -15.63 12.31
C PRO A 231 -21.62 -16.67 11.48
N GLY A 232 -21.34 -17.94 11.75
CA GLY A 232 -22.02 -19.06 11.10
C GLY A 232 -23.52 -18.86 11.20
N GLU A 233 -24.19 -18.99 10.06
CA GLU A 233 -25.64 -19.05 9.93
C GLU A 233 -26.15 -20.30 10.66
N ASP A 234 -26.31 -20.23 11.98
CA ASP A 234 -26.96 -21.27 12.76
C ASP A 234 -27.80 -20.59 13.85
N TRP A 235 -28.89 -19.96 13.41
CA TRP A 235 -29.77 -19.14 14.25
C TRP A 235 -30.97 -19.88 14.83
N ASP A 236 -31.04 -21.21 14.74
CA ASP A 236 -32.26 -21.92 15.16
C ASP A 236 -32.19 -22.65 16.51
N PHE A 237 -31.03 -22.75 17.19
CA PHE A 237 -30.96 -23.37 18.51
C PHE A 237 -29.88 -22.76 19.43
N ALA A 238 -30.11 -21.55 19.95
CA ALA A 238 -29.35 -21.06 21.10
C ALA A 238 -30.24 -20.27 22.08
N PRO A 239 -30.24 -20.58 23.39
CA PRO A 239 -31.05 -19.87 24.37
C PRO A 239 -30.56 -18.43 24.52
N HIS A 240 -31.49 -17.52 24.80
CA HIS A 240 -31.28 -16.07 24.93
C HIS A 240 -30.07 -15.72 25.82
N LEU A 241 -28.94 -15.39 25.20
CA LEU A 241 -27.81 -14.78 25.91
C LEU A 241 -28.16 -13.32 26.27
N PRO A 242 -27.75 -12.83 27.45
CA PRO A 242 -28.01 -11.46 27.87
C PRO A 242 -27.39 -10.48 26.86
N HIS A 243 -28.15 -9.43 26.53
CA HIS A 243 -27.72 -8.30 25.70
C HIS A 243 -26.36 -7.77 26.17
N TYR A 244 -25.28 -8.13 25.47
CA TYR A 244 -24.04 -7.39 25.56
C TYR A 244 -24.26 -6.05 24.85
N PRO A 245 -23.99 -4.90 25.50
CA PRO A 245 -24.00 -3.63 24.80
C PRO A 245 -22.96 -3.67 23.66
N PRO A 246 -23.19 -2.98 22.53
CA PRO A 246 -22.21 -2.91 21.46
C PRO A 246 -20.89 -2.40 22.04
N ARG A 247 -19.80 -3.16 21.89
CA ARG A 247 -18.47 -2.67 22.25
C ARG A 247 -18.23 -1.39 21.46
N GLU A 248 -18.20 -0.25 22.15
CA GLU A 248 -17.86 1.04 21.56
C GLU A 248 -16.48 0.90 20.92
N VAL A 249 -16.44 1.05 19.60
CA VAL A 249 -15.18 1.09 18.87
C VAL A 249 -14.59 2.46 19.12
N ILE A 250 -13.72 2.57 20.12
CA ILE A 250 -13.02 3.82 20.42
C ILE A 250 -12.09 4.12 19.25
N ILE A 251 -12.44 5.15 18.49
CA ILE A 251 -11.64 5.65 17.38
C ILE A 251 -10.41 6.33 17.97
N PRO A 252 -9.18 5.98 17.53
CA PRO A 252 -7.98 6.66 17.99
C PRO A 252 -8.07 8.17 17.72
N THR A 253 -7.76 8.99 18.71
CA THR A 253 -7.65 10.44 18.54
C THR A 253 -6.44 10.80 17.67
N ASP A 254 -6.39 12.02 17.15
CA ASP A 254 -5.20 12.49 16.41
C ASP A 254 -3.93 12.48 17.30
N GLU A 255 -4.09 12.74 18.60
CA GLU A 255 -3.00 12.62 19.59
C GLU A 255 -2.52 11.17 19.76
N ASP A 256 -3.44 10.19 19.86
CA ASP A 256 -3.10 8.77 19.90
C ASP A 256 -2.35 8.36 18.61
N TRP A 257 -2.71 8.95 17.47
CA TRP A 257 -2.05 8.74 16.18
C TRP A 257 -0.61 9.26 16.15
N GLU A 258 -0.39 10.50 16.59
CA GLU A 258 0.94 11.11 16.69
C GLU A 258 1.84 10.36 17.65
N LEU A 259 1.30 9.97 18.81
CA LEU A 259 2.01 9.19 19.82
C LEU A 259 2.48 7.85 19.25
N GLY A 260 1.59 7.04 18.66
CA GLY A 260 1.99 5.74 18.13
C GLY A 260 2.94 5.86 16.93
N VAL A 261 2.82 6.93 16.13
CA VAL A 261 3.81 7.27 15.09
C VAL A 261 5.20 7.51 15.69
N MET A 262 5.27 8.28 16.78
CA MET A 262 6.53 8.59 17.45
C MET A 262 7.15 7.34 18.07
N LEU A 263 6.33 6.54 18.76
CA LEU A 263 6.75 5.28 19.38
C LEU A 263 7.27 4.25 18.37
N ILE A 264 6.64 4.15 17.20
CA ILE A 264 7.13 3.26 16.12
C ILE A 264 8.49 3.72 15.60
N ARG A 265 8.72 5.04 15.46
CA ARG A 265 10.02 5.58 15.03
C ARG A 265 11.10 5.28 16.05
N GLU A 266 10.84 5.55 17.32
CA GLU A 266 11.79 5.25 18.39
C GLU A 266 12.15 3.76 18.42
N LEU A 267 11.14 2.88 18.30
CA LEU A 267 11.38 1.44 18.21
C LEU A 267 12.25 1.09 16.99
N TRP A 268 11.92 1.62 15.82
CA TRP A 268 12.66 1.37 14.58
C TRP A 268 14.12 1.85 14.66
N ASP A 269 14.35 3.05 15.20
CA ASP A 269 15.67 3.68 15.25
C ASP A 269 16.68 2.83 16.01
N ASN A 270 16.24 2.10 17.04
CA ASN A 270 17.09 1.21 17.85
C ASN A 270 17.75 0.08 17.05
N PHE A 271 17.08 -0.45 16.01
CA PHE A 271 17.60 -1.58 15.23
C PHE A 271 17.65 -1.31 13.72
N SER A 272 17.47 -0.05 13.32
CA SER A 272 17.50 0.40 11.93
C SER A 272 18.82 0.07 11.23
N ILE A 273 18.75 0.01 9.90
CA ILE A 273 19.91 -0.20 9.02
C ILE A 273 19.97 0.96 8.02
N PRO A 274 21.18 1.48 7.70
CA PRO A 274 21.35 2.50 6.66
C PRO A 274 20.72 2.08 5.32
N GLY A 275 20.07 3.03 4.64
CA GLY A 275 19.44 2.80 3.33
C GLY A 275 18.01 2.26 3.41
N ALA A 276 17.42 2.15 4.60
CA ALA A 276 16.01 1.82 4.75
C ALA A 276 15.11 2.99 4.29
N SER A 277 14.13 2.69 3.45
CA SER A 277 13.07 3.62 3.03
C SER A 277 11.79 3.36 3.83
N GLU A 278 11.17 4.42 4.34
CA GLU A 278 9.97 4.35 5.17
C GLU A 278 8.75 4.90 4.42
N SER A 279 7.59 4.25 4.54
CA SER A 279 6.35 4.66 3.87
C SER A 279 5.47 5.61 4.71
N ILE A 280 6.05 6.52 5.50
CA ILE A 280 5.35 7.24 6.59
C ILE A 280 4.08 7.95 6.14
N GLN A 281 4.12 8.59 4.98
CA GLN A 281 3.06 9.50 4.53
C GLN A 281 2.45 8.97 3.25
N VAL A 282 1.95 7.74 3.31
CA VAL A 282 1.11 7.27 2.23
C VAL A 282 -0.17 8.10 2.24
N PRO A 283 -0.50 8.81 1.16
CA PRO A 283 -1.68 9.65 1.17
C PRO A 283 -2.95 8.82 1.32
N GLY A 284 -3.94 9.35 2.05
CA GLY A 284 -5.21 8.66 2.27
C GLY A 284 -5.23 7.62 3.39
N LEU A 285 -4.16 7.49 4.18
CA LEU A 285 -4.16 6.63 5.38
C LEU A 285 -5.24 7.06 6.38
N GLY A 286 -6.05 6.11 6.82
CA GLY A 286 -7.08 6.29 7.84
C GLY A 286 -8.33 7.06 7.37
N LEU A 287 -8.32 7.67 6.19
CA LEU A 287 -9.44 8.50 5.70
C LEU A 287 -10.72 7.69 5.54
N GLU A 288 -10.64 6.52 4.90
CA GLU A 288 -11.83 5.70 4.62
C GLU A 288 -12.44 5.13 5.91
N ARG A 289 -11.58 4.91 6.92
CA ARG A 289 -12.00 4.49 8.25
C ARG A 289 -12.69 5.64 9.00
N ARG A 290 -12.12 6.85 8.99
CA ARG A 290 -12.74 8.04 9.60
C ARG A 290 -14.09 8.33 8.96
N GLU A 291 -14.14 8.38 7.64
CA GLU A 291 -15.38 8.62 6.88
C GLU A 291 -16.46 7.55 7.17
N TYR A 292 -16.05 6.30 7.38
CA TYR A 292 -16.96 5.23 7.77
C TYR A 292 -17.59 5.49 9.15
N PHE A 293 -16.80 5.93 10.13
CA PHE A 293 -17.27 6.20 11.47
C PHE A 293 -18.08 7.50 11.55
N ASP A 294 -17.68 8.55 10.82
CA ASP A 294 -18.42 9.81 10.71
C ASP A 294 -19.84 9.59 10.17
N LYS A 295 -20.03 8.57 9.32
CA LYS A 295 -21.33 8.19 8.75
C LYS A 295 -22.17 7.26 9.64
N GLY A 296 -21.80 7.07 10.90
CA GLY A 296 -22.66 6.47 11.92
C GLY A 296 -22.65 4.93 12.02
N GLY A 297 -21.76 4.22 11.31
CA GLY A 297 -21.22 2.89 11.69
C GLY A 297 -22.13 1.68 11.97
N ALA A 298 -23.46 1.81 12.07
CA ALA A 298 -24.31 0.94 12.90
C ALA A 298 -25.48 0.22 12.19
N SER A 299 -25.40 0.01 10.87
CA SER A 299 -26.31 -0.87 10.11
C SER A 299 -25.62 -2.16 9.62
N ALA A 300 -26.37 -3.21 9.28
CA ALA A 300 -25.83 -4.46 8.70
C ALA A 300 -25.06 -4.20 7.38
N HIS A 301 -25.47 -3.20 6.59
CA HIS A 301 -24.73 -2.76 5.40
C HIS A 301 -23.34 -2.19 5.74
N THR A 302 -23.19 -1.69 6.96
CA THR A 302 -21.96 -1.14 7.53
C THR A 302 -21.01 -2.25 7.98
N ALA A 303 -21.47 -3.45 8.36
CA ALA A 303 -20.58 -4.58 8.67
C ALA A 303 -19.77 -5.05 7.45
N ARG A 304 -20.42 -5.20 6.28
CA ARG A 304 -19.74 -5.54 5.03
C ARG A 304 -18.76 -4.45 4.57
N LYS A 305 -19.17 -3.18 4.74
CA LYS A 305 -18.30 -2.03 4.46
C LYS A 305 -17.12 -1.98 5.43
N LYS A 306 -17.30 -2.27 6.71
CA LYS A 306 -16.24 -2.38 7.72
C LYS A 306 -15.24 -3.48 7.35
N ALA A 307 -15.72 -4.67 6.99
CA ALA A 307 -14.89 -5.79 6.54
C ALA A 307 -14.05 -5.43 5.31
N SER A 308 -14.57 -4.61 4.40
CA SER A 308 -13.81 -4.14 3.23
C SER A 308 -12.71 -3.12 3.54
N LEU A 309 -12.76 -2.46 4.71
CA LEU A 309 -11.79 -1.46 5.16
C LEU A 309 -10.66 -2.03 6.00
N VAL A 310 -10.81 -3.26 6.50
CA VAL A 310 -9.78 -3.95 7.28
C VAL A 310 -8.55 -4.18 6.41
N GLY A 311 -7.37 -3.80 6.90
CA GLY A 311 -6.09 -3.97 6.20
C GLY A 311 -5.84 -3.02 5.01
N VAL A 312 -6.80 -2.16 4.63
CA VAL A 312 -6.65 -1.25 3.47
C VAL A 312 -5.49 -0.27 3.65
N ASP A 313 -5.35 0.32 4.84
CA ASP A 313 -4.25 1.25 5.12
C ASP A 313 -2.89 0.57 5.03
N LEU A 314 -2.77 -0.65 5.58
CA LEU A 314 -1.56 -1.45 5.47
C LEU A 314 -1.26 -1.82 4.03
N ALA A 315 -2.29 -2.23 3.28
CA ALA A 315 -2.17 -2.53 1.87
C ALA A 315 -1.65 -1.33 1.09
N ARG A 316 -2.15 -0.13 1.41
CA ARG A 316 -1.67 1.12 0.81
C ARG A 316 -0.19 1.35 1.08
N GLN A 317 0.27 1.12 2.31
CA GLN A 317 1.69 1.22 2.68
C GLN A 317 2.57 0.24 1.89
N TYR A 318 2.21 -1.04 1.86
CA TYR A 318 2.92 -2.04 1.06
C TYR A 318 2.97 -1.67 -0.42
N MET A 319 1.83 -1.28 -1.01
CA MET A 319 1.75 -0.90 -2.41
C MET A 319 2.54 0.38 -2.72
N ASP A 320 2.76 1.25 -1.73
CA ASP A 320 3.60 2.43 -1.86
C ASP A 320 5.09 2.08 -1.80
N VAL A 321 5.50 1.24 -0.85
CA VAL A 321 6.85 0.69 -0.77
C VAL A 321 7.23 -0.02 -2.07
N PHE A 322 6.34 -0.87 -2.58
CA PHE A 322 6.61 -1.62 -3.80
C PHE A 322 6.52 -0.80 -5.09
N LYS A 323 6.01 0.44 -5.07
CA LYS A 323 5.89 1.28 -6.29
C LYS A 323 7.25 1.76 -6.82
N PHE A 324 8.28 1.77 -5.97
CA PHE A 324 9.59 2.37 -6.27
C PHE A 324 10.52 1.49 -7.12
N TYR A 325 10.11 0.28 -7.53
CA TYR A 325 10.88 -0.54 -8.47
C TYR A 325 10.48 -0.28 -9.93
N ARG A 326 10.51 1.00 -10.33
CA ARG A 326 10.33 1.39 -11.74
C ARG A 326 11.55 1.04 -12.58
#